data_AF-A0A9X3ZSZ7-F1
#
_entry.id   AF-A0A9X3ZSZ7-F1
#
_cell.length_a   1.000
_cell.length_b   1.000
_cell.length_c   1.000
_cell.angle_alpha   90.00
_cell.angle_beta   90.00
_cell.angle_gamma   90.00
#
_symmetry.space_group_name_H-M   'P 1'
#
loop_
_entity.id
_entity.type
_entity.pdbx_description
1 polymer ?
#
loop_
_entity_poly.entity_id
_entity_poly.type
_entity_poly.pdbx_seq_one_letter_code
_entity_poly.pdbx_strand_id
1 'polypeptide(L)'
;MTDHYAALGLSANAPLADIKKAFRQKAAFYHPDRNPSPDAAERFRAVQKAYEVLSDETARQAYDDNRRRNLLDDPLQTAREIWQSYFKNVLSS
;
A
#
# COMPACT_ATOMS: atom_id res chain seq x y z
N MET A 1 5.64 3.34 -9.35
CA MET A 1 4.81 2.12 -9.18
C MET A 1 3.99 2.26 -7.92
N THR A 2 2.71 1.88 -7.93
CA THR A 2 1.86 1.92 -6.73
C THR A 2 2.29 0.82 -5.77
N ASP A 3 2.90 1.18 -4.63
CA ASP A 3 3.29 0.19 -3.62
C ASP A 3 2.05 -0.30 -2.86
N HIS A 4 1.74 -1.59 -2.99
CA HIS A 4 0.53 -2.19 -2.41
C HIS A 4 0.56 -2.17 -0.88
N TYR A 5 1.75 -2.30 -0.29
CA TYR A 5 1.92 -2.20 1.16
C TYR A 5 1.68 -0.77 1.64
N ALA A 6 2.20 0.23 0.93
CA ALA A 6 1.95 1.64 1.23
C ALA A 6 0.46 2.02 1.11
N ALA A 7 -0.26 1.46 0.12
CA ALA A 7 -1.71 1.65 0.00
C ALA A 7 -2.47 1.13 1.23
N LEU A 8 -2.02 0.01 1.80
CA LEU A 8 -2.52 -0.54 3.06
C LEU A 8 -1.89 0.07 4.32
N GLY A 9 -0.87 0.92 4.17
CA GLY A 9 -0.14 1.52 5.31
C GLY A 9 0.63 0.47 6.12
N LEU A 10 1.10 -0.58 5.45
CA LEU A 10 1.80 -1.71 6.04
C LEU A 10 3.26 -1.76 5.57
N SER A 11 4.08 -2.52 6.30
CA SER A 11 5.41 -2.92 5.85
C SER A 11 5.31 -4.16 4.95
N ALA A 12 6.29 -4.36 4.07
CA ALA A 12 6.39 -5.55 3.21
C ALA A 12 6.42 -6.87 4.00
N ASN A 13 6.90 -6.82 5.25
CA ASN A 13 6.94 -7.98 6.16
C ASN A 13 5.61 -8.21 6.90
N ALA A 14 4.55 -7.47 6.60
CA ALA A 14 3.27 -7.62 7.30
C ALA A 14 2.66 -9.02 7.08
N PRO A 15 2.17 -9.68 8.14
CA PRO A 15 1.48 -10.95 8.02
C PRO A 15 0.13 -10.78 7.32
N LEU A 16 -0.39 -11.86 6.74
CA LEU A 16 -1.68 -11.88 6.04
C LEU A 16 -2.84 -11.37 6.92
N ALA A 17 -2.77 -11.62 8.23
CA ALA A 17 -3.76 -11.13 9.20
C ALA A 17 -3.83 -9.60 9.22
N ASP A 18 -2.68 -8.92 9.19
CA ASP A 18 -2.60 -7.46 9.18
C ASP A 18 -3.04 -6.87 7.84
N ILE A 19 -2.72 -7.53 6.73
CA ILE A 19 -3.22 -7.17 5.38
C ILE A 19 -4.76 -7.18 5.37
N LYS A 20 -5.38 -8.26 5.87
CA LYS A 20 -6.84 -8.38 5.98
C LYS A 20 -7.44 -7.31 6.89
N LYS A 21 -6.78 -7.02 8.02
CA LYS A 21 -7.23 -5.99 8.98
C LYS A 21 -7.17 -4.59 8.37
N ALA A 22 -6.03 -4.22 7.76
CA ALA A 22 -5.82 -2.93 7.13
C ALA A 22 -6.77 -2.70 5.96
N PHE A 23 -7.02 -3.72 5.15
CA PHE A 23 -8.01 -3.66 4.07
C PHE A 23 -9.40 -3.31 4.62
N ARG A 24 -9.90 -4.02 5.63
CA ARG A 24 -11.22 -3.75 6.22
C ARG A 24 -11.33 -2.32 6.77
N GLN A 25 -10.30 -1.87 7.47
CA GLN A 25 -10.27 -0.52 8.05
C GLN A 25 -10.27 0.57 6.97
N LYS A 26 -9.40 0.45 5.96
CA LYS A 26 -9.31 1.43 4.88
C LYS A 26 -10.50 1.38 3.92
N ALA A 27 -11.04 0.20 3.63
CA ALA A 27 -12.25 0.05 2.83
C ALA A 27 -13.44 0.76 3.48
N ALA A 28 -13.60 0.63 4.80
CA ALA A 28 -14.64 1.37 5.54
C ALA A 28 -14.38 2.88 5.56
N PHE A 29 -13.11 3.30 5.65
CA PHE A 29 -12.71 4.71 5.67
C PHE A 29 -12.88 5.42 4.32
N TYR A 30 -12.63 4.73 3.21
CA TYR A 30 -12.74 5.29 1.85
C TYR A 30 -14.06 4.90 1.15
N HIS A 31 -15.00 4.27 1.84
CA HIS A 31 -16.27 3.87 1.24
C HIS A 31 -17.05 5.10 0.74
N PRO A 32 -17.58 5.10 -0.50
CA PRO A 32 -18.23 6.28 -1.09
C PRO A 32 -19.47 6.75 -0.32
N ASP A 33 -20.14 5.84 0.39
CA ASP A 33 -21.29 6.16 1.26
C ASP A 33 -20.89 7.00 2.50
N ARG A 34 -19.67 6.85 2.99
CA ARG A 34 -19.22 7.46 4.26
C ARG A 34 -18.17 8.54 4.07
N ASN A 35 -17.55 8.60 2.89
CA ASN A 35 -16.48 9.53 2.57
C ASN A 35 -16.78 10.28 1.26
N PRO A 36 -17.21 11.55 1.35
CA PRO A 36 -17.53 12.37 0.18
C PRO A 36 -16.28 13.00 -0.48
N SER A 37 -15.06 12.68 -0.01
CA SER A 37 -13.84 13.25 -0.57
C SER A 37 -13.65 12.81 -2.03
N PRO A 38 -13.23 13.72 -2.94
CA PRO A 38 -13.01 13.38 -4.34
C PRO A 38 -11.96 12.27 -4.53
N ASP A 39 -10.95 12.23 -3.67
CA ASP A 39 -9.91 11.19 -3.68
C ASP A 39 -10.34 9.84 -3.06
N ALA A 40 -11.50 9.77 -2.39
CA ALA A 40 -11.92 8.55 -1.68
C ALA A 40 -12.08 7.36 -2.65
N ALA A 41 -12.67 7.59 -3.82
CA ALA A 41 -12.83 6.56 -4.84
C ALA A 41 -11.48 6.03 -5.36
N GLU A 42 -10.49 6.90 -5.56
CA GLU A 42 -9.15 6.51 -6.00
C GLU A 42 -8.43 5.70 -4.91
N ARG A 43 -8.47 6.19 -3.66
CA ARG A 43 -7.87 5.50 -2.51
C ARG A 43 -8.53 4.14 -2.25
N PHE A 44 -9.85 4.06 -2.40
CA PHE A 44 -10.60 2.81 -2.29
C PHE A 44 -10.15 1.80 -3.35
N ARG A 45 -10.04 2.21 -4.62
CA ARG A 45 -9.53 1.37 -5.71
C ARG A 45 -8.09 0.92 -5.44
N ALA A 46 -7.23 1.79 -4.92
CA ALA A 46 -5.85 1.43 -4.57
C ALA A 46 -5.80 0.37 -3.45
N VAL A 47 -6.65 0.51 -2.43
CA VAL A 47 -6.79 -0.44 -1.32
C VAL A 47 -7.35 -1.79 -1.80
N GLN A 48 -8.32 -1.79 -2.72
CA GLN A 48 -8.84 -3.01 -3.34
C GLN A 48 -7.76 -3.75 -4.14
N LYS A 49 -7.04 -3.06 -5.02
CA LYS A 49 -5.95 -3.65 -5.81
C LYS A 49 -4.85 -4.20 -4.92
N ALA A 50 -4.48 -3.47 -3.87
CA ALA A 50 -3.48 -3.94 -2.91
C ALA A 50 -3.93 -5.23 -2.22
N TYR A 51 -5.19 -5.32 -1.81
CA TYR A 51 -5.72 -6.53 -1.20
C TYR A 51 -5.81 -7.71 -2.17
N GLU A 52 -6.24 -7.48 -3.41
CA GLU A 52 -6.30 -8.52 -4.45
C GLU A 52 -4.96 -9.22 -4.66
N VAL A 53 -3.86 -8.45 -4.69
CA VAL A 53 -2.50 -8.98 -4.86
C VAL A 53 -1.95 -9.56 -3.56
N LEU A 54 -2.11 -8.87 -2.43
CA LEU A 54 -1.44 -9.23 -1.17
C LEU A 54 -2.19 -10.28 -0.33
N SER A 55 -3.46 -10.55 -0.63
CA SER A 55 -4.28 -11.51 0.12
C SER A 55 -4.09 -12.96 -0.36
N ASP A 56 -3.65 -13.15 -1.60
CA ASP A 56 -3.25 -14.44 -2.15
C ASP A 56 -1.74 -14.64 -2.00
N GLU A 57 -1.34 -15.78 -1.45
CA GLU A 57 0.07 -16.05 -1.15
C GLU A 57 0.91 -16.16 -2.43
N THR A 58 0.36 -16.76 -3.49
CA THR A 58 1.07 -16.95 -4.77
C THR A 58 1.25 -15.61 -5.48
N ALA A 59 0.19 -14.81 -5.57
CA ALA A 59 0.21 -13.48 -6.16
C ALA A 59 1.13 -12.54 -5.38
N ARG A 60 1.09 -12.59 -4.04
CA ARG A 60 2.01 -11.84 -3.17
C ARG A 60 3.45 -12.24 -3.44
N GLN A 61 3.76 -13.53 -3.51
CA GLN A 61 5.12 -14.00 -3.76
C GLN A 61 5.65 -13.54 -5.13
N ALA A 62 4.81 -13.59 -6.17
CA ALA A 62 5.14 -13.10 -7.51
C ALA A 62 5.35 -11.57 -7.52
N TYR A 63 4.50 -10.83 -6.81
CA TYR A 63 4.64 -9.40 -6.61
C TYR A 63 5.94 -9.06 -5.87
N ASP A 64 6.25 -9.77 -4.79
CA ASP A 64 7.45 -9.56 -3.98
C ASP A 64 8.72 -9.92 -4.76
N ASP A 65 8.72 -10.97 -5.59
CA ASP A 65 9.85 -11.29 -6.47
C ASP A 65 10.05 -10.22 -7.56
N ASN A 66 8.97 -9.76 -8.21
CA ASN A 66 9.06 -8.67 -9.19
C ASN A 66 9.51 -7.36 -8.54
N ARG A 67 8.97 -7.02 -7.38
CA ARG A 67 9.36 -5.86 -6.58
C ARG A 67 10.82 -5.96 -6.17
N ARG A 68 11.30 -7.13 -5.73
CA ARG A 68 12.72 -7.34 -5.40
C ARG A 68 13.60 -7.22 -6.64
N ARG A 69 13.20 -7.77 -7.78
CA ARG A 69 13.92 -7.63 -9.06
C ARG A 69 14.01 -6.17 -9.52
N ASN A 70 12.93 -5.40 -9.40
CA ASN A 70 12.91 -3.98 -9.75
C ASN A 70 13.66 -3.11 -8.72
N LEU A 71 13.68 -3.49 -7.44
CA LEU A 71 14.44 -2.81 -6.39
C LEU A 71 15.96 -3.02 -6.50
N LEU A 72 16.40 -4.04 -7.24
CA LEU A 72 17.82 -4.26 -7.53
C LEU A 72 18.37 -3.25 -8.56
N ASP A 73 17.54 -2.37 -9.12
CA ASP A 73 17.96 -1.38 -10.13
C ASP A 73 18.45 -0.05 -9.52
N ASP A 74 17.88 0.44 -8.39
CA ASP A 74 18.42 1.61 -7.65
C ASP A 74 17.95 1.70 -6.18
N PRO A 75 18.74 1.19 -5.20
CA PRO A 75 18.34 1.14 -3.79
C PRO A 75 18.35 2.50 -3.08
N LEU A 76 19.09 3.49 -3.56
CA LEU A 76 19.21 4.79 -2.92
C LEU A 76 18.02 5.69 -3.23
N GLN A 77 17.51 5.63 -4.46
CA GLN A 77 16.33 6.41 -4.87
C GLN A 77 15.08 5.95 -4.13
N THR A 78 14.89 4.64 -4.00
CA THR A 78 13.79 4.06 -3.21
C THR A 78 13.85 4.49 -1.74
N ALA A 79 15.03 4.40 -1.12
CA ALA A 79 15.19 4.84 0.27
C ALA A 79 14.84 6.32 0.42
N ARG A 80 15.25 7.16 -0.53
CA ARG A 80 14.97 8.60 -0.53
C ARG A 80 13.47 8.89 -0.65
N GLU A 81 12.75 8.21 -1.53
CA GLU A 81 11.30 8.38 -1.69
C GLU A 81 10.51 7.94 -0.46
N ILE A 82 10.89 6.81 0.16
CA ILE A 82 10.27 6.33 1.40
C ILE A 82 10.50 7.35 2.52
N TRP A 83 11.73 7.82 2.69
CA TRP A 83 12.05 8.84 3.70
C TRP A 83 11.30 10.15 3.47
N GLN A 84 11.19 10.62 2.23
CA GLN A 84 10.43 11.83 1.92
C GLN A 84 8.93 11.68 2.16
N SER A 85 8.34 10.55 1.78
CA SER A 85 6.90 10.29 1.97
C SER A 85 6.55 10.17 3.46
N TYR A 86 7.44 9.57 4.26
CA TYR A 86 7.33 9.52 5.71
C TYR A 86 7.43 10.93 6.35
N PHE A 87 8.45 11.70 5.98
CA PHE A 87 8.65 13.07 6.47
C PHE A 87 7.47 13.99 6.15
N LYS A 88 6.95 13.92 4.92
CA LYS A 88 5.83 14.77 4.48
C LYS A 88 4.54 14.49 5.25
N ASN A 89 4.27 13.23 5.60
CA ASN A 89 3.10 12.84 6.41
C ASN A 89 3.27 13.15 7.90
N VAL A 90 4.49 13.10 8.43
CA VAL A 90 4.75 13.30 9.87
C VAL A 90 4.93 14.78 10.24
N LEU A 91 5.37 15.64 9.31
CA LEU A 91 5.65 17.06 9.58
C LEU A 91 4.61 18.05 9.03
N SER A 92 3.55 17.57 8.36
CA SER A 92 2.47 18.44 7.86
C SER A 92 1.22 18.42 8.75
N SER A 93 1.36 18.05 10.03
CA SER A 93 0.33 18.17 11.08
C SER A 93 0.65 19.31 12.04
#